data_AF-A0A5B8N4H3-F1
#
_entry.id   AF-A0A5B8N4H3-F1
#
_cell.length_a   1.000
_cell.length_b   1.000
_cell.length_c   1.000
_cell.angle_alpha   90.00
_cell.angle_beta   90.00
_cell.angle_gamma   90.00
#
_symmetry.space_group_name_H-M   'P 1'
#
loop_
_entity.id
_entity.type
_entity.pdbx_description
1 polymer ?
#
loop_
_entity_poly.entity_id
_entity_poly.type
_entity_poly.pdbx_seq_one_letter_code
_entity_poly.pdbx_strand_id
1 'polypeptide(L)'
;MSTRFRLERLLPPALRARQDERRRLHYIDHIIQKWLLVALVVLECALVGLAMWALYRSLGEIIDDNLYRVHLSDDMKVLPRFLAEGVRILLAVGAVNLLAIVLADRIWAVYVHGIIRRMDEIMHRARELDFSENYAVHHAHAVLEQAVSWRRAEAERLGRVRREVAALPATVPPLAQGRAAAQAALERIREHARSHVG
;
A
#
# COMPACT_ATOMS: atom_id res chain seq x y z
N MET A 1 35.62 5.22 6.80
CA MET A 1 34.98 4.56 7.95
C MET A 1 34.49 5.65 8.92
N SER A 2 33.18 5.69 9.20
CA SER A 2 32.52 6.38 10.33
C SER A 2 32.59 7.92 10.52
N THR A 3 31.96 8.70 9.63
CA THR A 3 31.54 10.10 9.92
C THR A 3 30.03 10.27 10.06
N ARG A 4 29.20 9.32 9.57
CA ARG A 4 27.73 9.40 9.66
C ARG A 4 27.16 9.18 11.07
N PHE A 5 27.83 8.41 11.92
CA PHE A 5 27.32 8.07 13.27
C PHE A 5 27.34 9.24 14.26
N ARG A 6 28.09 10.31 13.98
CA ARG A 6 28.29 11.40 14.96
C ARG A 6 27.24 12.51 14.84
N LEU A 7 26.54 12.62 13.71
CA LEU A 7 25.51 13.64 13.48
C LEU A 7 24.13 13.27 14.05
N GLU A 8 23.77 11.99 14.12
CA GLU A 8 22.47 11.56 14.66
C GLU A 8 22.31 11.89 16.16
N ARG A 9 23.42 11.97 16.90
CA ARG A 9 23.40 12.23 18.35
C ARG A 9 23.14 13.70 18.72
N LEU A 10 23.22 14.61 17.75
CA LEU A 10 22.99 16.04 17.93
C LEU A 10 21.56 16.50 17.58
N LEU A 11 20.71 15.62 17.03
CA LEU A 11 19.33 16.01 16.75
C LEU A 11 18.53 16.16 18.05
N PRO A 12 17.73 17.24 18.20
CA PRO A 12 16.75 17.39 19.27
C PRO A 12 15.83 16.16 19.40
N PRO A 13 15.38 15.79 20.62
CA PRO A 13 14.55 14.61 20.84
C PRO A 13 13.26 14.62 20.01
N ALA A 14 12.65 15.79 19.78
CA ALA A 14 11.46 15.96 18.93
C ALA A 14 11.70 15.57 17.45
N LEU A 15 12.91 15.79 16.93
CA LEU A 15 13.25 15.43 15.54
C LEU A 15 13.63 13.96 15.40
N ARG A 16 14.17 13.33 16.46
CA ARG A 16 14.38 11.88 16.49
C ARG A 16 13.07 11.12 16.53
N ALA A 17 12.11 11.56 17.36
CA ALA A 17 10.78 10.97 17.42
C ALA A 17 10.10 10.95 16.04
N ARG A 18 10.16 12.06 15.29
CA ARG A 18 9.63 12.13 13.92
C ARG A 18 10.38 11.25 12.91
N GLN A 19 11.68 11.04 13.06
CA GLN A 19 12.45 10.14 12.18
C GLN A 19 12.15 8.66 12.45
N ASP A 20 11.99 8.28 13.72
CA ASP A 20 11.59 6.93 14.11
C ASP A 20 10.15 6.63 13.68
N GLU A 21 9.27 7.62 13.74
CA GLU A 21 7.90 7.55 13.22
C GLU A 21 7.88 7.41 11.69
N ARG A 22 8.76 8.12 10.98
CA ARG A 22 8.94 7.99 9.52
C ARG A 22 9.44 6.61 9.08
N ARG A 23 10.27 5.94 9.89
CA ARG A 23 10.75 4.57 9.60
C ARG A 23 9.70 3.50 9.89
N ARG A 24 8.62 3.83 10.60
CA ARG A 24 7.51 2.92 10.91
C ARG A 24 6.30 3.07 9.99
N LEU A 25 6.34 4.00 9.03
CA LEU A 25 5.35 4.06 7.94
C LEU A 25 5.52 2.85 7.03
N HIS A 26 4.99 1.73 7.49
CA HIS A 26 4.83 0.48 6.76
C HIS A 26 3.83 0.76 5.63
N TYR A 27 4.35 1.10 4.45
CA TYR A 27 3.57 1.60 3.32
C TYR A 27 2.82 0.50 2.55
N ILE A 28 2.81 -0.73 3.07
CA ILE A 28 2.11 -1.87 2.49
C ILE A 28 0.89 -2.11 3.36
N ASP A 29 -0.29 -1.94 2.79
CA ASP A 29 -1.54 -2.20 3.47
C ASP A 29 -1.63 -3.68 3.83
N HIS A 30 -1.32 -3.96 5.10
CA HIS A 30 -1.30 -5.29 5.65
C HIS A 30 -2.64 -6.01 5.51
N ILE A 31 -3.75 -5.27 5.43
CA ILE A 31 -5.07 -5.86 5.27
C ILE A 31 -5.17 -6.47 3.88
N ILE A 32 -4.80 -5.72 2.85
CA ILE A 32 -4.85 -6.18 1.45
C ILE A 32 -3.87 -7.32 1.23
N GLN A 33 -2.65 -7.19 1.74
CA GLN A 33 -1.65 -8.25 1.64
C GLN A 33 -2.12 -9.54 2.32
N LYS A 34 -2.76 -9.44 3.50
CA LYS A 34 -3.32 -10.61 4.20
C LYS A 34 -4.43 -11.27 3.37
N TRP A 35 -5.36 -10.49 2.83
CA TRP A 35 -6.45 -11.05 2.02
C TRP A 35 -5.94 -11.67 0.71
N LEU A 36 -4.96 -11.06 0.06
CA LEU A 36 -4.33 -11.63 -1.13
C LEU A 36 -3.64 -12.96 -0.82
N LEU A 37 -2.90 -13.02 0.29
CA LEU A 37 -2.20 -14.22 0.74
C LEU A 37 -3.21 -15.33 1.12
N VAL A 38 -4.28 -14.98 1.84
CA VAL A 38 -5.37 -15.91 2.16
C VAL A 38 -6.03 -16.44 0.88
N ALA A 39 -6.36 -15.57 -0.07
CA ALA A 39 -6.96 -15.98 -1.34
C ALA A 39 -6.04 -16.91 -2.13
N LEU A 40 -4.73 -16.62 -2.16
CA LEU A 40 -3.72 -17.45 -2.81
C LEU A 40 -3.63 -18.84 -2.15
N VAL A 41 -3.57 -18.89 -0.82
CA VAL A 41 -3.52 -20.16 -0.07
C VAL A 41 -4.79 -20.98 -0.28
N VAL A 42 -5.97 -20.35 -0.22
CA VAL A 42 -7.25 -21.02 -0.48
C VAL A 42 -7.31 -21.56 -1.90
N LEU A 43 -6.88 -20.77 -2.88
CA LEU A 43 -6.79 -21.20 -4.27
C LEU A 43 -5.84 -22.39 -4.43
N GLU A 44 -4.66 -22.34 -3.81
CA GLU A 44 -3.67 -23.41 -3.87
C GLU A 44 -4.18 -24.69 -3.23
N CYS A 45 -4.82 -24.61 -2.05
CA CYS A 45 -5.49 -25.74 -1.43
C CYS A 45 -6.59 -26.34 -2.32
N ALA A 46 -7.40 -25.49 -2.98
CA ALA A 46 -8.42 -25.96 -3.91
C ALA A 46 -7.81 -26.66 -5.14
N LEU A 47 -6.73 -26.11 -5.70
CA LEU A 47 -6.02 -26.69 -6.84
C LEU A 47 -5.39 -28.04 -6.48
N VAL A 48 -4.70 -28.13 -5.34
CA VAL A 48 -4.10 -29.38 -4.86
C VAL A 48 -5.19 -30.40 -4.56
N GLY A 49 -6.28 -30.00 -3.92
CA GLY A 49 -7.42 -30.87 -3.64
C GLY A 49 -8.07 -31.42 -4.91
N LEU A 50 -8.27 -30.57 -5.91
CA LEU A 50 -8.87 -30.96 -7.18
C LEU A 50 -7.93 -31.84 -8.02
N ALA A 51 -6.62 -31.56 -7.98
CA ALA A 51 -5.60 -32.41 -8.60
C ALA A 51 -5.53 -33.79 -7.95
N MET A 52 -5.53 -33.86 -6.62
CA MET A 52 -5.53 -35.12 -5.88
C MET A 52 -6.80 -35.93 -6.15
N TRP A 53 -7.97 -35.26 -6.21
CA TRP A 53 -9.23 -35.90 -6.57
C TRP A 53 -9.23 -36.46 -7.99
N ALA A 54 -8.72 -35.70 -8.97
CA ALA A 54 -8.59 -36.16 -10.35
C ALA A 54 -7.65 -37.37 -10.46
N LEU A 55 -6.49 -37.31 -9.77
CA LEU A 55 -5.54 -38.41 -9.73
C LEU A 55 -6.14 -39.65 -9.10
N TYR A 56 -6.86 -39.51 -7.98
CA TYR A 56 -7.56 -40.61 -7.33
C TYR A 56 -8.56 -41.29 -8.27
N ARG A 57 -9.34 -40.49 -9.02
CA ARG A 57 -10.30 -41.04 -9.99
C ARG A 57 -9.62 -41.81 -11.12
N SER A 58 -8.53 -41.25 -11.67
CA SER A 58 -7.75 -41.89 -12.72
C SER A 58 -7.07 -43.18 -12.23
N LEU A 59 -6.58 -43.20 -10.99
CA LEU A 59 -6.06 -44.42 -10.37
C LEU A 59 -7.14 -45.49 -10.20
N GLY A 60 -8.35 -45.10 -9.81
CA GLY A 60 -9.48 -46.00 -9.70
C GLY A 60 -9.78 -46.69 -11.04
N GLU A 61 -9.86 -45.92 -12.13
CA GLU A 61 -10.08 -46.46 -13.48
C GLU A 61 -8.95 -47.41 -13.90
N ILE A 62 -7.69 -47.08 -13.61
CA ILE A 62 -6.53 -47.94 -13.93
C ILE A 62 -6.55 -49.21 -13.09
N ILE A 63 -6.87 -49.13 -11.80
CA ILE A 63 -6.96 -50.30 -10.92
C ILE A 63 -8.07 -51.23 -11.40
N ASP A 64 -9.25 -50.68 -11.70
CA ASP A 64 -10.38 -51.46 -12.21
C ASP A 64 -10.01 -52.16 -13.52
N ASP A 65 -9.42 -51.42 -14.48
CA ASP A 65 -8.94 -51.97 -15.75
C ASP A 65 -7.93 -53.12 -15.55
N ASN A 66 -7.02 -53.00 -14.57
CA ASN A 66 -5.98 -54.01 -14.32
C ASN A 66 -6.46 -55.18 -13.47
N LEU A 67 -7.38 -54.98 -12.52
CA LEU A 67 -7.96 -56.03 -11.69
C LEU A 67 -8.64 -57.10 -12.56
N TYR A 68 -9.33 -56.67 -13.62
CA TYR A 68 -9.93 -57.57 -14.61
C TYR A 68 -8.89 -58.20 -15.57
N ARG A 69 -7.71 -57.60 -15.73
CA ARG A 69 -6.69 -58.00 -16.73
C ARG A 69 -5.55 -58.88 -16.21
N VAL A 70 -5.30 -58.88 -14.90
CA VAL A 70 -4.29 -59.76 -14.25
C VAL A 70 -4.59 -61.25 -14.48
N HIS A 71 -5.80 -61.60 -14.88
CA HIS A 71 -6.14 -62.97 -15.30
C HIS A 71 -5.69 -63.33 -16.74
N LEU A 72 -5.18 -62.39 -17.57
CA LEU A 72 -5.10 -62.63 -19.02
C LEU A 72 -3.86 -62.16 -19.81
N SER A 73 -2.92 -61.30 -19.34
CA SER A 73 -1.73 -60.97 -20.20
C SER A 73 -0.56 -60.25 -19.52
N ASP A 74 0.65 -60.58 -19.98
CA ASP A 74 1.98 -60.22 -19.44
C ASP A 74 2.52 -58.86 -19.94
N ASP A 75 1.70 -58.01 -20.56
CA ASP A 75 2.13 -56.74 -21.20
C ASP A 75 2.03 -55.55 -20.22
N MET A 76 3.06 -55.38 -19.36
CA MET A 76 3.17 -54.28 -18.41
C MET A 76 3.52 -52.94 -19.09
N LYS A 77 2.53 -52.20 -19.59
CA LYS A 77 2.67 -50.79 -20.06
C LYS A 77 1.97 -49.77 -19.15
N VAL A 78 1.84 -50.06 -17.85
CA VAL A 78 1.08 -49.24 -16.90
C VAL A 78 1.81 -47.93 -16.54
N LEU A 79 3.12 -48.01 -16.30
CA LEU A 79 3.95 -46.87 -15.90
C LEU A 79 3.96 -45.68 -16.88
N PRO A 80 4.18 -45.88 -18.20
CA PRO A 80 4.18 -44.75 -19.15
C PRO A 80 2.79 -44.11 -19.31
N ARG A 81 1.71 -44.88 -19.18
CA ARG A 81 0.34 -44.35 -19.21
C ARG A 81 0.08 -43.46 -17.99
N PHE A 82 0.54 -43.87 -16.81
CA PHE A 82 0.44 -43.09 -15.57
C PHE A 82 1.25 -41.79 -15.64
N LEU A 83 2.49 -41.85 -16.14
CA LEU A 83 3.34 -40.67 -16.33
C LEU A 83 2.71 -39.67 -17.31
N ALA A 84 2.15 -40.15 -18.41
CA ALA A 84 1.50 -39.28 -19.39
C ALA A 84 0.29 -38.54 -18.79
N GLU A 85 -0.56 -39.23 -18.03
CA GLU A 85 -1.72 -38.61 -17.38
C GLU A 85 -1.29 -37.64 -16.27
N GLY A 86 -0.29 -38.02 -15.46
CA GLY A 86 0.28 -37.15 -14.43
C GLY A 86 0.86 -35.84 -15.01
N VAL A 87 1.61 -35.92 -16.10
CA VAL A 87 2.13 -34.73 -16.80
C VAL A 87 1.00 -33.87 -17.34
N ARG A 88 -0.06 -34.48 -17.89
CA ARG A 88 -1.23 -33.75 -18.40
C ARG A 88 -1.95 -32.98 -17.29
N ILE A 89 -2.20 -33.62 -16.15
CA ILE A 89 -2.80 -32.98 -14.97
C ILE A 89 -1.90 -31.86 -14.47
N LEU A 90 -0.59 -32.12 -14.35
CA LEU A 90 0.38 -31.11 -13.89
C LEU A 90 0.41 -29.87 -14.79
N LEU A 91 0.40 -30.05 -16.11
CA LEU A 91 0.35 -28.95 -17.07
C LEU A 91 -0.97 -28.16 -16.97
N ALA A 92 -2.10 -28.86 -16.81
CA ALA A 92 -3.40 -28.22 -16.65
C ALA A 92 -3.45 -27.38 -15.36
N VAL A 93 -3.00 -27.92 -14.23
CA VAL A 93 -2.92 -27.21 -12.94
C VAL A 93 -1.97 -26.02 -13.04
N GLY A 94 -0.81 -26.20 -13.68
CA GLY A 94 0.16 -25.14 -13.91
C GLY A 94 -0.43 -23.97 -14.72
N ALA A 95 -1.20 -24.28 -15.78
CA ALA A 95 -1.86 -23.26 -16.59
C ALA A 95 -2.91 -22.46 -15.79
N VAL A 96 -3.71 -23.12 -14.95
CA VAL A 96 -4.69 -22.45 -14.10
C VAL A 96 -4.00 -21.56 -13.05
N ASN A 97 -2.91 -22.04 -12.45
CA ASN A 97 -2.16 -21.26 -11.48
C ASN A 97 -1.54 -20.00 -12.12
N LEU A 98 -0.96 -20.13 -13.32
CA LEU A 98 -0.43 -19.00 -14.07
C LEU A 98 -1.53 -17.97 -14.37
N LEU A 99 -2.72 -18.43 -14.79
CA LEU A 99 -3.86 -17.56 -15.05
C LEU A 99 -4.29 -16.80 -13.78
N ALA A 100 -4.31 -17.45 -12.63
CA ALA A 100 -4.66 -16.83 -11.37
C ALA A 100 -3.65 -15.74 -10.97
N ILE A 101 -2.35 -15.97 -11.17
CA ILE A 101 -1.30 -14.97 -10.93
C ILE A 101 -1.51 -13.74 -11.83
N VAL A 102 -1.79 -13.96 -13.12
CA VAL A 102 -2.06 -12.86 -14.06
C VAL A 102 -3.31 -12.06 -13.67
N LEU A 103 -4.37 -12.73 -13.21
CA LEU A 103 -5.57 -12.06 -12.72
C LEU A 103 -5.30 -11.25 -11.45
N ALA A 104 -4.53 -11.81 -10.51
CA ALA A 104 -4.14 -11.12 -9.29
C ALA A 104 -3.36 -9.84 -9.61
N ASP A 105 -2.39 -9.90 -10.53
CA ASP A 105 -1.63 -8.74 -10.99
C ASP A 105 -2.52 -7.67 -11.64
N ARG A 106 -3.47 -8.09 -12.50
CA ARG A 106 -4.44 -7.18 -13.12
C ARG A 106 -5.33 -6.46 -12.09
N ILE A 107 -5.87 -7.21 -11.12
CA ILE A 107 -6.72 -6.63 -10.06
C ILE A 107 -5.90 -5.66 -9.23
N TRP A 108 -4.67 -6.03 -8.86
CA TRP A 108 -3.75 -5.17 -8.13
C TRP A 108 -3.45 -3.87 -8.88
N ALA A 109 -3.13 -3.95 -10.17
CA ALA A 109 -2.82 -2.79 -10.99
C ALA A 109 -3.99 -1.79 -11.06
N VAL A 110 -5.23 -2.29 -11.22
CA VAL A 110 -6.45 -1.47 -11.22
C VAL A 110 -6.66 -0.81 -9.86
N TYR A 111 -6.48 -1.56 -8.78
CA TYR A 111 -6.62 -1.07 -7.42
C TYR A 111 -5.61 0.04 -7.10
N VAL A 112 -4.33 -0.18 -7.39
CA VAL A 112 -3.24 0.79 -7.16
C VAL A 112 -3.46 2.06 -7.99
N HIS A 113 -3.82 1.94 -9.27
CA HIS A 113 -4.14 3.11 -10.10
C HIS A 113 -5.30 3.92 -9.51
N GLY A 114 -6.32 3.24 -8.95
CA GLY A 114 -7.43 3.90 -8.27
C GLY A 114 -6.98 4.77 -7.09
N ILE A 115 -5.99 4.32 -6.31
CA ILE A 115 -5.45 5.06 -5.17
C ILE A 115 -4.61 6.25 -5.63
N ILE A 116 -3.67 6.00 -6.55
CA ILE A 116 -2.76 7.04 -7.05
C ILE A 116 -3.56 8.18 -7.66
N ARG A 117 -4.58 7.87 -8.48
CA ARG A 117 -5.43 8.90 -9.08
C ARG A 117 -6.12 9.77 -8.03
N ARG A 118 -6.63 9.18 -6.94
CA ARG A 118 -7.26 9.93 -5.84
C ARG A 118 -6.25 10.80 -5.08
N MET A 119 -5.02 10.30 -4.88
CA MET A 119 -3.94 11.11 -4.29
C MET A 119 -3.56 12.28 -5.19
N ASP A 120 -3.45 12.07 -6.50
CA ASP A 120 -3.17 13.12 -7.47
C ASP A 120 -4.27 14.18 -7.47
N GLU A 121 -5.54 13.80 -7.41
CA GLU A 121 -6.66 14.72 -7.27
C GLU A 121 -6.54 15.58 -6.00
N ILE A 122 -6.16 14.97 -4.86
CA ILE A 122 -5.94 15.70 -3.59
C ILE A 122 -4.75 16.67 -3.72
N MET A 123 -3.64 16.21 -4.29
CA MET A 123 -2.43 17.03 -4.48
C MET A 123 -2.67 18.19 -5.44
N HIS A 124 -3.39 17.96 -6.54
CA HIS A 124 -3.68 19.00 -7.51
C HIS A 124 -4.50 20.14 -6.89
N ARG A 125 -5.51 19.83 -6.07
CA ARG A 125 -6.29 20.87 -5.38
C ARG A 125 -5.53 21.57 -4.28
N ALA A 126 -4.66 20.85 -3.57
CA ALA A 126 -3.76 21.48 -2.61
C ALA A 126 -2.84 22.51 -3.29
N ARG A 127 -2.39 22.26 -4.53
CA ARG A 127 -1.64 23.24 -5.34
C ARG A 127 -2.49 24.45 -5.73
N GLU A 128 -3.78 24.24 -5.97
CA GLU A 128 -4.73 25.32 -6.28
C GLU A 128 -5.19 26.09 -5.03
N LEU A 129 -4.70 25.72 -3.83
CA LEU A 129 -5.11 26.28 -2.55
C LEU A 129 -6.63 26.17 -2.31
N ASP A 130 -7.29 25.23 -2.98
CA ASP A 130 -8.71 24.93 -2.77
C ASP A 130 -8.85 23.93 -1.61
N PHE A 131 -9.25 24.46 -0.46
CA PHE A 131 -9.50 23.70 0.76
C PHE A 131 -10.99 23.52 1.06
N SER A 132 -11.87 23.67 0.06
CA SER A 132 -13.31 23.47 0.26
C SER A 132 -13.63 22.07 0.82
N GLU A 133 -14.53 22.03 1.81
CA GLU A 133 -14.82 20.86 2.67
C GLU A 133 -15.68 19.76 2.00
N ASN A 134 -16.04 19.90 0.73
CA ASN A 134 -16.98 19.00 0.05
C ASN A 134 -16.33 17.69 -0.41
N TYR A 135 -15.78 16.91 0.51
CA TYR A 135 -15.34 15.56 0.21
C TYR A 135 -15.86 14.56 1.24
N ALA A 136 -16.99 13.95 0.91
CA ALA A 136 -17.37 12.66 1.44
C ALA A 136 -16.44 11.58 0.83
N VAL A 137 -15.13 11.63 1.13
CA VAL A 137 -14.24 10.51 0.80
C VAL A 137 -14.74 9.33 1.64
N HIS A 138 -15.42 8.37 1.03
CA HIS A 138 -15.61 7.07 1.65
C HIS A 138 -14.23 6.55 2.07
N HIS A 139 -14.06 6.31 3.38
CA HIS A 139 -12.82 5.94 4.04
C HIS A 139 -12.33 4.59 3.51
N ALA A 140 -11.58 4.63 2.41
CA ALA A 140 -11.18 3.42 1.69
C ALA A 140 -9.72 3.02 1.98
N HIS A 141 -8.88 3.91 2.51
CA HIS A 141 -7.45 3.61 2.67
C HIS A 141 -6.73 4.51 3.68
N ALA A 142 -5.88 3.91 4.52
CA ALA A 142 -5.09 4.62 5.53
C ALA A 142 -4.19 5.73 4.94
N VAL A 143 -3.60 5.52 3.75
CA VAL A 143 -2.78 6.55 3.08
C VAL A 143 -3.64 7.75 2.64
N LEU A 144 -4.85 7.49 2.13
CA LEU A 144 -5.79 8.54 1.77
C LEU A 144 -6.28 9.28 3.02
N GLU A 145 -6.55 8.57 4.12
CA GLU A 145 -6.87 9.19 5.40
C GLU A 145 -5.74 10.09 5.91
N GLN A 146 -4.49 9.65 5.80
CA GLN A 146 -3.33 10.46 6.16
C GLN A 146 -3.17 11.70 5.26
N ALA A 147 -3.41 11.55 3.95
CA ALA A 147 -3.39 12.69 3.03
C ALA A 147 -4.52 13.69 3.35
N VAL A 148 -5.71 13.19 3.69
CA VAL A 148 -6.86 14.02 4.09
C VAL A 148 -6.60 14.71 5.43
N SER A 149 -6.06 14.01 6.43
CA SER A 149 -5.73 14.59 7.74
C SER A 149 -4.64 15.65 7.63
N TRP A 150 -3.61 15.40 6.82
CA TRP A 150 -2.60 16.39 6.47
C TRP A 150 -3.23 17.62 5.81
N ARG A 151 -4.12 17.43 4.82
CA ARG A 151 -4.82 18.53 4.14
C ARG A 151 -5.65 19.38 5.12
N ARG A 152 -6.34 18.75 6.06
CA ARG A 152 -7.12 19.45 7.11
C ARG A 152 -6.20 20.29 8.01
N ALA A 153 -5.11 19.70 8.50
CA ALA A 153 -4.13 20.42 9.31
C ALA A 153 -3.50 21.61 8.55
N GLU A 154 -3.26 21.45 7.24
CA GLU A 154 -2.76 22.49 6.36
C GLU A 154 -3.76 23.63 6.19
N ALA A 155 -5.03 23.30 5.95
CA ALA A 155 -6.11 24.28 5.82
C ALA A 155 -6.27 25.11 7.11
N GLU A 156 -6.23 24.47 8.27
CA GLU A 156 -6.24 25.16 9.57
C GLU A 156 -5.03 26.08 9.74
N ARG A 157 -3.84 25.61 9.35
CA ARG A 157 -2.61 26.43 9.42
C ARG A 157 -2.73 27.68 8.55
N LEU A 158 -3.21 27.53 7.32
CA LEU A 158 -3.41 28.64 6.40
C LEU A 158 -4.52 29.58 6.88
N GLY A 159 -5.59 29.06 7.50
CA GLY A 159 -6.62 29.86 8.13
C GLY A 159 -6.08 30.71 9.29
N ARG A 160 -5.18 30.16 10.12
CA ARG A 160 -4.46 30.92 11.16
C ARG A 160 -3.62 32.04 10.56
N VAL A 161 -2.77 31.73 9.58
CA VAL A 161 -1.92 32.73 8.90
C VAL A 161 -2.76 33.83 8.26
N ARG A 162 -3.88 33.51 7.59
CA ARG A 162 -4.78 34.53 7.02
C ARG A 162 -5.36 35.46 8.09
N ARG A 163 -5.75 34.94 9.25
CA ARG A 163 -6.25 35.76 10.36
C ARG A 163 -5.16 36.66 10.95
N GLU A 164 -3.94 36.14 11.12
CA GLU A 164 -2.80 36.92 11.59
C GLU A 164 -2.43 38.03 10.59
N VAL A 165 -2.42 37.72 9.29
CA VAL A 165 -2.18 38.71 8.24
C VAL A 165 -3.29 39.77 8.19
N ALA A 166 -4.56 39.36 8.34
CA ALA A 166 -5.68 40.30 8.38
C ALA A 166 -5.68 41.20 9.64
N ALA A 167 -5.06 40.74 10.74
CA ALA A 167 -4.90 41.52 11.96
C ALA A 167 -3.74 42.53 11.89
N LEU A 168 -2.89 42.47 10.84
CA LEU A 168 -1.84 43.47 10.65
C LEU A 168 -2.47 44.83 10.27
N PRO A 169 -1.96 45.95 10.82
CA PRO A 169 -2.47 47.28 10.51
C PRO A 169 -2.28 47.60 9.01
N ALA A 170 -3.32 48.14 8.38
CA ALA A 170 -3.36 48.43 6.94
C ALA A 170 -2.30 49.46 6.47
N THR A 171 -1.76 50.25 7.39
CA THR A 171 -0.70 51.22 7.15
C THR A 171 0.62 50.69 7.68
N VAL A 172 1.53 50.32 6.77
CA VAL A 172 2.94 50.07 7.10
C VAL A 172 3.57 51.43 7.45
N PRO A 173 4.02 51.66 8.71
CA PRO A 173 4.66 52.92 9.05
C PRO A 173 5.94 53.10 8.21
N PRO A 174 6.28 54.33 7.78
CA PRO A 174 7.35 54.59 6.83
C PRO A 174 8.68 53.94 7.24
N LEU A 175 9.35 53.42 6.21
CA LEU A 175 10.37 52.35 6.14
C LEU A 175 11.49 52.27 7.21
N ALA A 176 11.74 53.31 8.01
CA ALA A 176 12.76 53.27 9.07
C ALA A 176 12.24 52.63 10.37
N GLN A 177 11.02 52.98 10.80
CA GLN A 177 10.40 52.40 11.99
C GLN A 177 9.62 51.11 11.65
N GLY A 178 9.08 51.02 10.43
CA GLY A 178 8.35 49.84 9.96
C GLY A 178 9.20 48.57 9.79
N ARG A 179 10.48 48.69 9.39
CA ARG A 179 11.36 47.51 9.23
C ARG A 179 11.72 46.87 10.57
N ALA A 180 12.05 47.67 11.58
CA ALA A 180 12.34 47.17 12.92
C ALA A 180 11.09 46.52 13.56
N ALA A 181 9.93 47.15 13.41
CA ALA A 181 8.67 46.60 13.89
C ALA A 181 8.26 45.31 13.13
N ALA A 182 8.44 45.26 11.81
CA ALA A 182 8.17 44.07 11.00
C ALA A 182 9.16 42.94 11.30
N GLN A 183 10.44 43.24 11.53
CA GLN A 183 11.44 42.26 11.97
C GLN A 183 11.11 41.73 13.38
N ALA A 184 10.73 42.60 14.32
CA ALA A 184 10.31 42.18 15.66
C ALA A 184 9.00 41.38 15.65
N ALA A 185 8.10 41.65 14.70
CA ALA A 185 6.89 40.85 14.49
C ALA A 185 7.21 39.49 13.87
N LEU A 186 8.08 39.45 12.85
CA LEU A 186 8.57 38.21 12.25
C LEU A 186 9.37 37.35 13.24
N GLU A 187 10.17 37.94 14.11
CA GLU A 187 10.86 37.23 15.19
C GLU A 187 9.89 36.66 16.20
N ARG A 188 8.87 37.41 16.62
CA ARG A 188 7.81 36.88 17.49
C ARG A 188 7.06 35.72 16.86
N ILE A 189 6.68 35.82 15.57
CA ILE A 189 6.05 34.72 14.84
C ILE A 189 7.01 33.52 14.77
N ARG A 190 8.31 33.75 14.57
CA ARG A 190 9.33 32.69 14.50
C ARG A 190 9.59 32.02 15.84
N GLU A 191 9.55 32.76 16.95
CA GLU A 191 9.64 32.21 18.30
C GLU A 191 8.38 31.43 18.68
N HIS A 192 7.20 31.96 18.37
CA HIS A 192 5.93 31.28 18.63
C HIS A 192 5.79 30.00 17.79
N ALA A 193 6.27 30.01 16.54
CA ALA A 193 6.35 28.83 15.71
C ALA A 193 7.37 27.79 16.21
N ARG A 194 8.43 28.21 16.91
CA ARG A 194 9.39 27.29 17.55
C ARG A 194 8.85 26.70 18.85
N SER A 195 8.10 27.46 19.65
CA SER A 195 7.51 26.98 20.91
C SER A 195 6.39 25.96 20.70
N HIS A 196 5.76 25.93 19.52
CA HIS A 196 4.75 24.93 19.15
C HIS A 196 5.29 23.70 18.40
N VAL A 197 6.61 23.62 18.17
CA VAL A 197 7.27 22.47 17.53
C VAL A 197 8.09 21.64 18.54
N GLY A 198 8.10 22.04 19.82
CA GLY A 198 8.55 21.20 20.94
C GLY A 198 7.41 20.35 21.48
#